data_AF-A0A7X6SQB3-F1
#
_entry.id   AF-A0A7X6SQB3-F1
#
_cell.length_a   1.000
_cell.length_b   1.000
_cell.length_c   1.000
_cell.angle_alpha   90.00
_cell.angle_beta   90.00
_cell.angle_gamma   90.00
#
_symmetry.space_group_name_H-M   'P 1'
#
loop_
_entity.id
_entity.type
_entity.pdbx_description
1 polymer ?
#
loop_
_entity_poly.entity_id
_entity_poly.type
_entity_poly.pdbx_seq_one_letter_code
_entity_poly.pdbx_strand_id
1 'polypeptide(L)'
;MVRLIALIISIILQIIAASIAFGFMKMTRYRLSWILLSLSFVLMAVRKFIQLSELLRGTPSYMWQMIDEWLGVVISFMIIIGVVLIREIFYSLKKADIDRSRTEKRVLNAIINTEENERKRFAKDLHDGLGPILSTVKMSLTSLAQRISDPSGTEILSNTSHLVNEAISTIKDISNNLSPHILENFGLSSAIGAFATKINRTRAVKIEFQSDLENYRLDSDKEVVIYRAVCELIN
;
A
#
# COMPACT_ATOMS: atom_id res chain seq x y z
N MET A 1 -59.08 10.46 15.44
CA MET A 1 -58.02 11.46 15.20
C MET A 1 -56.61 10.86 15.24
N VAL A 2 -56.15 10.28 16.36
CA VAL A 2 -54.77 9.73 16.48
C VAL A 2 -54.43 8.67 15.41
N ARG A 3 -55.31 7.69 15.18
CA ARG A 3 -55.11 6.63 14.16
C ARG A 3 -54.99 7.18 12.73
N LEU A 4 -55.72 8.25 12.40
CA LEU A 4 -55.70 8.91 11.09
C LEU A 4 -54.34 9.57 10.85
N ILE A 5 -53.87 10.35 11.84
CA ILE A 5 -52.59 11.06 11.78
C ILE A 5 -51.44 10.05 11.62
N ALA A 6 -51.47 8.94 12.38
CA ALA A 6 -50.46 7.89 12.28
C ALA A 6 -50.39 7.24 10.88
N LEU A 7 -51.54 7.00 10.22
CA LEU A 7 -51.57 6.44 8.87
C LEU A 7 -50.99 7.39 7.82
N ILE A 8 -51.35 8.68 7.89
CA ILE A 8 -50.83 9.71 6.97
C ILE A 8 -49.31 9.83 7.10
N ILE A 9 -48.80 9.91 8.34
CA ILE A 9 -47.36 9.97 8.59
C ILE A 9 -46.66 8.72 8.04
N SER A 10 -47.23 7.52 8.26
CA SER A 10 -46.65 6.27 7.75
C SER A 10 -46.54 6.25 6.23
N ILE A 11 -47.57 6.72 5.50
CA ILE A 11 -47.57 6.78 4.03
C ILE A 11 -46.47 7.73 3.54
N ILE A 12 -46.37 8.92 4.13
CA ILE A 12 -45.34 9.90 3.79
C ILE A 12 -43.94 9.31 3.99
N LEU A 13 -43.69 8.67 5.14
CA LEU A 13 -42.41 8.02 5.43
C LEU A 13 -42.07 6.91 4.42
N GLN A 14 -43.05 6.11 4.00
CA GLN A 14 -42.85 5.03 3.03
C GLN A 14 -42.54 5.55 1.62
N ILE A 15 -43.17 6.64 1.19
CA ILE A 15 -42.87 7.31 -0.09
C ILE A 15 -41.43 7.87 -0.07
N ILE A 16 -41.01 8.48 1.04
CA ILE A 16 -39.65 8.96 1.23
C ILE A 16 -38.66 7.80 1.17
N ALA A 17 -38.91 6.71 1.90
CA ALA A 17 -38.07 5.52 1.90
C ALA A 17 -37.95 4.90 0.50
N ALA A 18 -39.06 4.79 -0.25
CA ALA A 18 -39.06 4.31 -1.63
C ALA A 18 -38.21 5.18 -2.57
N SER A 19 -38.28 6.51 -2.39
CA SER A 19 -37.51 7.48 -3.17
C SER A 19 -36.00 7.38 -2.88
N ILE A 20 -35.62 7.23 -1.62
CA ILE A 20 -34.22 7.01 -1.21
C ILE A 20 -33.69 5.69 -1.81
N ALA A 21 -34.46 4.60 -1.68
CA ALA A 21 -34.11 3.30 -2.25
C ALA A 21 -33.94 3.37 -3.77
N PHE A 22 -34.77 4.15 -4.47
CA PHE A 22 -34.64 4.38 -5.90
C PHE A 22 -33.36 5.17 -6.26
N GLY A 23 -32.96 6.13 -5.43
CA GLY A 23 -31.68 6.86 -5.60
C GLY A 23 -30.47 5.92 -5.60
N PHE A 24 -30.42 4.98 -4.67
CA PHE A 24 -29.32 4.00 -4.59
C PHE A 24 -29.27 3.01 -5.77
N MET A 25 -30.37 2.83 -6.50
CA MET A 25 -30.42 2.01 -7.71
C MET A 25 -29.53 2.56 -8.84
N LYS A 26 -29.38 3.89 -8.93
CA LYS A 26 -28.52 4.53 -9.95
C LYS A 26 -27.03 4.43 -9.59
N MET A 27 -26.72 4.28 -8.30
CA MET A 27 -25.35 4.27 -7.79
C MET A 27 -24.73 2.87 -7.73
N THR A 28 -25.55 1.82 -7.66
CA THR A 28 -25.07 0.44 -7.43
C THR A 28 -25.23 -0.45 -8.67
N ARG A 29 -24.27 -1.35 -8.89
CA ARG A 29 -24.32 -2.35 -9.99
C ARG A 29 -25.48 -3.33 -9.81
N TYR A 30 -25.87 -3.61 -8.57
CA TYR A 30 -26.91 -4.57 -8.19
C TYR A 30 -28.27 -3.88 -8.03
N ARG A 31 -28.89 -3.54 -9.17
CA ARG A 31 -30.18 -2.82 -9.19
C ARG A 31 -31.34 -3.61 -8.59
N LEU A 32 -31.29 -4.95 -8.65
CA LEU A 32 -32.39 -5.83 -8.21
C LEU A 32 -32.73 -5.66 -6.72
N SER A 33 -31.72 -5.56 -5.84
CA SER A 33 -31.91 -5.39 -4.40
C SER A 33 -32.70 -4.12 -4.09
N TRP A 34 -32.31 -3.01 -4.74
CA TRP A 34 -32.96 -1.71 -4.55
C TRP A 34 -34.33 -1.61 -5.22
N ILE A 35 -34.55 -2.31 -6.34
CA ILE A 35 -35.88 -2.45 -6.96
C ILE A 35 -36.83 -3.17 -6.01
N LEU A 36 -36.41 -4.31 -5.44
CA LEU A 36 -37.23 -5.09 -4.51
C LEU A 36 -37.58 -4.30 -3.24
N LEU A 37 -36.61 -3.60 -2.65
CA LEU A 37 -36.85 -2.78 -1.47
C LEU A 37 -37.75 -1.57 -1.77
N SER A 38 -37.51 -0.85 -2.88
CA SER A 38 -38.35 0.27 -3.29
C SER A 38 -39.79 -0.18 -3.55
N LEU A 39 -39.97 -1.29 -4.28
CA LEU A 39 -41.29 -1.88 -4.54
C LEU A 39 -41.98 -2.34 -3.25
N SER A 40 -41.22 -2.88 -2.28
CA SER A 40 -41.75 -3.24 -0.95
C SER A 40 -42.29 -2.02 -0.21
N PHE A 41 -41.58 -0.89 -0.22
CA PHE A 41 -42.05 0.35 0.41
C PHE A 41 -43.28 0.94 -0.29
N VAL A 42 -43.35 0.88 -1.62
CA VAL A 42 -44.54 1.29 -2.39
C VAL A 42 -45.75 0.42 -2.03
N LEU A 43 -45.59 -0.91 -1.99
CA LEU A 43 -46.65 -1.82 -1.56
C LEU A 43 -47.09 -1.57 -0.11
N MET A 44 -46.15 -1.21 0.78
CA MET A 44 -46.45 -0.84 2.16
C MET A 44 -47.28 0.45 2.24
N ALA A 45 -47.01 1.43 1.37
CA ALA A 45 -47.80 2.66 1.25
C ALA A 45 -49.22 2.40 0.71
N VAL A 46 -49.35 1.54 -0.30
CA VAL A 46 -50.66 1.10 -0.81
C VAL A 46 -51.47 0.41 0.29
N ARG A 47 -50.85 -0.49 1.04
CA ARG A 47 -51.48 -1.17 2.19
C ARG A 47 -52.02 -0.16 3.21
N LYS A 48 -51.22 0.87 3.56
CA LYS A 48 -51.64 1.93 4.48
C LYS A 48 -52.73 2.84 3.90
N PHE A 49 -52.75 3.05 2.59
CA PHE A 49 -53.81 3.78 1.91
C PHE A 49 -55.14 3.03 1.94
N ILE A 50 -55.13 1.70 1.77
CA ILE A 50 -56.33 0.86 1.92
C ILE A 50 -56.87 0.99 3.36
N GLN A 51 -56.01 0.86 4.37
CA GLN A 51 -56.40 1.04 5.79
C GLN A 51 -56.97 2.44 6.09
N LEU A 52 -56.43 3.48 5.44
CA LEU A 52 -56.93 4.86 5.53
C LEU A 52 -58.34 4.98 4.92
N SER A 53 -58.56 4.35 3.77
CA SER A 53 -59.86 4.36 3.07
C SER A 53 -60.96 3.64 3.87
N GLU A 54 -60.62 2.53 4.53
CA GLU A 54 -61.53 1.80 5.42
C GLU A 54 -61.93 2.62 6.64
N LEU A 55 -60.97 3.34 7.24
CA LEU A 55 -61.21 4.20 8.40
C LEU A 55 -62.22 5.32 8.08
N LEU A 56 -62.21 5.83 6.84
CA LEU A 56 -63.13 6.87 6.37
C LEU A 56 -64.53 6.35 6.00
N ARG A 57 -64.64 5.09 5.53
CA ARG A 57 -65.91 4.47 5.12
C ARG A 57 -66.66 3.76 6.26
N GLY A 58 -66.03 3.58 7.42
CA GLY A 58 -66.69 3.18 8.67
C GLY A 58 -67.06 1.70 8.82
N THR A 59 -66.84 0.85 7.81
CA THR A 59 -67.03 -0.62 7.93
C THR A 59 -65.87 -1.38 7.28
N PRO A 60 -65.08 -2.16 8.04
CA PRO A 60 -64.10 -3.07 7.46
C PRO A 60 -64.82 -4.28 6.88
N SER A 61 -64.61 -4.55 5.58
CA SER A 61 -65.07 -5.80 4.97
C SER A 61 -64.02 -6.89 5.16
N TYR A 62 -64.48 -8.10 5.51
CA TYR A 62 -63.64 -9.27 5.72
C TYR A 62 -62.69 -9.56 4.55
N MET A 63 -63.13 -9.31 3.31
CA MET A 63 -62.29 -9.50 2.12
C MET A 63 -61.06 -8.59 2.10
N TRP A 64 -61.21 -7.32 2.50
CA TRP A 64 -60.10 -6.37 2.51
C TRP A 64 -59.09 -6.66 3.62
N GLN A 65 -59.56 -7.14 4.78
CA GLN A 65 -58.68 -7.60 5.86
C GLN A 65 -57.82 -8.79 5.44
N MET A 66 -58.41 -9.77 4.75
CA MET A 66 -57.66 -10.92 4.24
C MET A 66 -56.59 -10.49 3.23
N ILE A 67 -56.92 -9.57 2.32
CA ILE A 67 -55.96 -9.02 1.34
C ILE A 67 -54.81 -8.28 2.05
N ASP A 68 -55.10 -7.51 3.11
CA ASP A 68 -54.11 -6.78 3.90
C ASP A 68 -53.08 -7.71 4.58
N GLU A 69 -53.53 -8.84 5.14
CA GLU A 69 -52.67 -9.84 5.76
C GLU A 69 -51.73 -10.50 4.74
N TRP A 70 -52.26 -10.96 3.61
CA TRP A 70 -51.46 -11.58 2.56
C TRP A 70 -50.48 -10.59 1.90
N LEU A 71 -50.87 -9.33 1.70
CA LEU A 71 -49.95 -8.28 1.25
C LEU A 71 -48.79 -8.09 2.24
N GLY A 72 -49.05 -8.19 3.54
CA GLY A 72 -48.01 -8.18 4.57
C GLY A 72 -46.98 -9.29 4.38
N VAL A 73 -47.42 -10.52 4.14
CA VAL A 73 -46.54 -11.68 3.90
C VAL A 73 -45.66 -11.47 2.67
N VAL A 74 -46.23 -10.98 1.56
CA VAL A 74 -45.49 -10.69 0.33
C VAL A 74 -44.42 -9.62 0.56
N ILE A 75 -44.77 -8.53 1.26
CA ILE A 75 -43.82 -7.46 1.58
C ILE A 75 -42.66 -8.00 2.43
N SER A 76 -42.94 -8.81 3.45
CA SER A 76 -41.90 -9.43 4.29
C SER A 76 -40.94 -10.28 3.46
N PHE A 77 -41.46 -11.08 2.53
CA PHE A 77 -40.64 -11.91 1.64
C PHE A 77 -39.75 -11.06 0.72
N MET A 78 -40.31 -10.00 0.13
CA MET A 78 -39.56 -9.09 -0.73
C MET A 78 -38.44 -8.34 0.01
N ILE A 79 -38.70 -7.89 1.25
CA ILE A 79 -37.69 -7.25 2.09
C ILE A 79 -36.55 -8.22 2.41
N ILE A 80 -36.88 -9.46 2.79
CA ILE A 80 -35.87 -10.48 3.09
C ILE A 80 -34.97 -10.71 1.88
N ILE A 81 -35.54 -10.91 0.69
CA ILE A 81 -34.75 -11.09 -0.54
C ILE A 81 -33.91 -9.83 -0.82
N GLY A 82 -34.51 -8.64 -0.75
CA GLY A 82 -33.82 -7.38 -0.97
C GLY A 82 -32.59 -7.22 -0.06
N VAL A 83 -32.73 -7.53 1.23
CA VAL A 83 -31.64 -7.48 2.21
C VAL A 83 -30.58 -8.55 1.95
N VAL A 84 -30.97 -9.78 1.61
CA VAL A 84 -30.01 -10.85 1.27
C VAL A 84 -29.15 -10.46 0.07
N LEU A 85 -29.73 -9.82 -0.95
CA LEU A 85 -29.00 -9.36 -2.13
C LEU A 85 -28.05 -8.19 -1.83
N ILE A 86 -28.32 -7.37 -0.81
CA ILE A 86 -27.39 -6.31 -0.37
C ILE A 86 -26.05 -6.91 0.10
N ARG A 87 -26.04 -8.13 0.63
CA ARG A 87 -24.80 -8.83 1.04
C ARG A 87 -23.79 -8.94 -0.11
N GLU A 88 -24.25 -9.17 -1.34
CA GLU A 88 -23.37 -9.27 -2.51
C GLU A 88 -22.70 -7.92 -2.82
N ILE A 89 -23.41 -6.81 -2.60
CA ILE A 89 -22.85 -5.46 -2.75
C ILE A 89 -21.67 -5.29 -1.80
N PHE A 90 -21.86 -5.55 -0.51
CA PHE A 90 -20.79 -5.43 0.48
C PHE A 90 -19.62 -6.40 0.22
N TYR A 91 -19.92 -7.64 -0.21
CA TYR A 91 -18.88 -8.60 -0.56
C TYR A 91 -18.05 -8.12 -1.76
N SER A 92 -18.71 -7.60 -2.80
CA SER A 92 -18.02 -7.07 -3.98
C SER A 92 -17.16 -5.84 -3.66
N LEU A 93 -17.64 -4.94 -2.79
CA LEU A 93 -16.87 -3.79 -2.33
C LEU A 93 -15.63 -4.24 -1.53
N LYS A 94 -15.79 -5.17 -0.58
CA LYS A 94 -14.67 -5.70 0.19
C LYS A 94 -13.65 -6.42 -0.68
N LYS A 95 -14.11 -7.18 -1.68
CA LYS A 95 -13.21 -7.86 -2.63
C LYS A 95 -12.43 -6.86 -3.48
N ALA A 96 -13.10 -5.82 -4.00
CA ALA A 96 -12.45 -4.77 -4.77
C ALA A 96 -11.38 -4.01 -3.96
N ASP A 97 -11.66 -3.73 -2.69
CA ASP A 97 -10.71 -3.10 -1.77
C ASP A 97 -9.47 -3.97 -1.52
N ILE A 98 -9.67 -5.26 -1.26
CA ILE A 98 -8.56 -6.23 -1.09
C ILE A 98 -7.72 -6.33 -2.37
N ASP A 99 -8.36 -6.43 -3.54
CA ASP A 99 -7.66 -6.55 -4.82
C ASP A 99 -6.89 -5.26 -5.15
N ARG A 100 -7.45 -4.09 -4.82
CA ARG A 100 -6.76 -2.81 -4.92
C ARG A 100 -5.52 -2.76 -4.02
N SER A 101 -5.67 -3.06 -2.74
CA SER A 101 -4.55 -3.07 -1.78
C SER A 101 -3.45 -4.06 -2.19
N ARG A 102 -3.82 -5.23 -2.73
CA ARG A 102 -2.86 -6.20 -3.27
C ARG A 102 -2.11 -5.65 -4.48
N THR A 103 -2.80 -4.95 -5.37
CA THR A 103 -2.19 -4.35 -6.56
C THR A 103 -1.22 -3.23 -6.17
N GLU A 104 -1.63 -2.34 -5.26
CA GLU A 104 -0.79 -1.27 -4.72
C GLU A 104 0.49 -1.84 -4.08
N LYS A 105 0.38 -2.89 -3.26
CA LYS A 105 1.55 -3.58 -2.67
C LYS A 105 2.46 -4.20 -3.73
N ARG A 106 1.90 -4.83 -4.76
CA ARG A 106 2.70 -5.42 -5.85
C ARG A 106 3.48 -4.37 -6.63
N VAL A 107 2.85 -3.25 -6.94
CA VAL A 107 3.50 -2.13 -7.64
C VAL A 107 4.62 -1.55 -6.78
N LEU A 108 4.36 -1.31 -5.49
CA LEU A 108 5.38 -0.82 -4.56
C LEU A 108 6.58 -1.77 -4.47
N ASN A 109 6.33 -3.07 -4.29
CA ASN A 109 7.40 -4.07 -4.24
C ASN A 109 8.19 -4.15 -5.55
N ALA A 110 7.51 -4.03 -6.70
CA ALA A 110 8.18 -4.02 -8.00
C ALA A 110 9.09 -2.78 -8.14
N ILE A 111 8.64 -1.61 -7.69
CA ILE A 111 9.44 -0.38 -7.68
C ILE A 111 10.67 -0.56 -6.79
N ILE A 112 10.50 -1.02 -5.54
CA ILE A 112 11.60 -1.24 -4.58
C ILE A 112 12.63 -2.22 -5.18
N ASN A 113 12.17 -3.36 -5.70
CA ASN A 113 13.07 -4.37 -6.26
C ASN A 113 13.80 -3.85 -7.51
N THR A 114 13.12 -3.05 -8.34
CA THR A 114 13.75 -2.42 -9.50
C THR A 114 14.82 -1.44 -9.06
N GLU A 115 14.54 -0.59 -8.07
CA GLU A 115 15.50 0.37 -7.55
C GLU A 115 16.73 -0.31 -6.93
N GLU A 116 16.56 -1.37 -6.13
CA GLU A 116 17.68 -2.11 -5.57
C GLU A 116 18.50 -2.83 -6.66
N ASN A 117 17.85 -3.38 -7.69
CA ASN A 117 18.57 -3.95 -8.84
C ASN A 117 19.36 -2.90 -9.63
N GLU A 118 18.80 -1.70 -9.83
CA GLU A 118 19.50 -0.57 -10.44
C GLU A 118 20.71 -0.15 -9.59
N ARG A 119 20.55 -0.04 -8.27
CA ARG A 119 21.65 0.27 -7.34
C ARG A 119 22.77 -0.76 -7.42
N LYS A 120 22.42 -2.06 -7.47
CA LYS A 120 23.40 -3.15 -7.67
C LYS A 120 24.10 -3.04 -9.02
N ARG A 121 23.37 -2.75 -10.10
CA ARG A 121 23.96 -2.57 -11.43
C ARG A 121 24.93 -1.38 -11.43
N PHE A 122 24.54 -0.23 -10.88
CA PHE A 122 25.43 0.93 -10.79
C PHE A 122 26.67 0.68 -9.93
N ALA A 123 26.53 -0.01 -8.80
CA ALA A 123 27.69 -0.38 -7.98
C ALA A 123 28.70 -1.23 -8.75
N LYS A 124 28.19 -2.18 -9.54
CA LYS A 124 28.99 -3.05 -10.42
C LYS A 124 29.63 -2.26 -11.57
N ASP A 125 28.85 -1.45 -12.29
CA ASP A 125 29.36 -0.63 -13.39
C ASP A 125 30.45 0.33 -12.91
N LEU A 126 30.33 0.87 -11.69
CA LEU A 126 31.33 1.74 -11.10
C LEU A 126 32.60 0.96 -10.71
N HIS A 127 32.46 -0.19 -10.05
CA HIS A 127 33.58 -1.03 -9.64
C HIS A 127 34.35 -1.57 -10.85
N ASP A 128 33.64 -2.16 -11.81
CA ASP A 128 34.22 -2.83 -12.97
C ASP A 128 34.64 -1.83 -14.07
N GLY A 129 33.97 -0.68 -14.14
CA GLY A 129 34.27 0.38 -15.12
C GLY A 129 35.39 1.32 -14.67
N LEU A 130 35.23 1.99 -13.53
CA LEU A 130 36.20 3.01 -13.09
C LEU A 130 37.35 2.44 -12.25
N GLY A 131 37.13 1.35 -11.52
CA GLY A 131 38.14 0.73 -10.65
C GLY A 131 39.43 0.38 -11.41
N PRO A 132 39.37 -0.40 -12.51
CA PRO A 132 40.54 -0.75 -13.30
C PRO A 132 41.23 0.46 -13.94
N ILE A 133 40.45 1.44 -14.40
CA ILE A 133 40.99 2.67 -15.02
C ILE A 133 41.82 3.44 -14.00
N LEU A 134 41.28 3.72 -12.81
CA LEU A 134 41.99 4.44 -11.76
C LEU A 134 43.19 3.67 -11.22
N SER A 135 43.10 2.34 -11.16
CA SER A 135 44.24 1.48 -10.82
C SER A 135 45.38 1.62 -11.84
N THR A 136 45.03 1.68 -13.13
CA THR A 136 46.00 1.87 -14.23
C THR A 136 46.64 3.27 -14.18
N VAL A 137 45.85 4.31 -13.89
CA VAL A 137 46.37 5.68 -13.69
C VAL A 137 47.32 5.72 -12.51
N LYS A 138 46.95 5.13 -11.37
CA LYS A 138 47.81 5.05 -10.18
C LYS A 138 49.12 4.32 -10.47
N MET A 139 49.07 3.21 -11.20
CA MET A 139 50.25 2.46 -11.61
C MET A 139 51.16 3.32 -12.52
N SER A 140 50.57 4.05 -13.47
CA SER A 140 51.31 4.96 -14.36
C SER A 140 51.97 6.11 -13.60
N LEU A 141 51.28 6.72 -12.63
CA LEU A 141 51.86 7.74 -11.74
C LEU A 141 53.01 7.17 -10.90
N THR A 142 52.86 5.94 -10.40
CA THR A 142 53.91 5.25 -9.63
C THR A 142 55.16 5.00 -10.48
N SER A 143 54.99 4.62 -11.76
CA SER A 143 56.10 4.48 -12.69
C SER A 143 56.75 5.82 -13.05
N LEU A 144 55.96 6.89 -13.16
CA LEU A 144 56.46 8.25 -13.43
C LEU A 144 57.23 8.83 -12.24
N ALA A 145 56.87 8.45 -11.01
CA ALA A 145 57.56 8.82 -9.78
C ALA A 145 59.04 8.43 -9.77
N GLN A 146 59.40 7.37 -10.49
CA GLN A 146 60.78 6.91 -10.60
C GLN A 146 61.62 7.74 -11.59
N ARG A 147 60.99 8.60 -12.41
CA ARG A 147 61.64 9.36 -13.49
C ARG A 147 61.72 10.86 -13.25
N ILE A 148 60.88 11.40 -12.37
CA ILE A 148 60.88 12.82 -12.01
C ILE A 148 61.74 13.03 -10.78
N SER A 149 62.64 14.01 -10.83
CA SER A 149 63.54 14.32 -9.71
C SER A 149 63.64 15.81 -9.40
N ASP A 150 63.05 16.68 -10.23
CA ASP A 150 63.00 18.10 -9.95
C ASP A 150 61.91 18.41 -8.89
N PRO A 151 62.14 19.38 -7.98
CA PRO A 151 61.22 19.66 -6.88
C PRO A 151 59.79 19.99 -7.33
N SER A 152 59.63 20.78 -8.39
CA SER A 152 58.31 21.19 -8.89
C SER A 152 57.53 20.01 -9.46
N GLY A 153 58.18 19.16 -10.25
CA GLY A 153 57.59 17.93 -10.77
C GLY A 153 57.21 16.94 -9.66
N THR A 154 58.04 16.81 -8.61
CA THR A 154 57.70 15.93 -7.48
C THR A 154 56.47 16.42 -6.70
N GLU A 155 56.30 17.73 -6.52
CA GLU A 155 55.13 18.30 -5.87
C GLU A 155 53.85 18.07 -6.68
N ILE A 156 53.89 18.35 -7.99
CA ILE A 156 52.75 18.10 -8.90
C ILE A 156 52.37 16.62 -8.90
N LEU A 157 53.35 15.73 -8.95
CA LEU A 157 53.12 14.29 -8.93
C LEU A 157 52.50 13.81 -7.62
N SER A 158 52.98 14.33 -6.48
CA SER A 158 52.44 14.04 -5.16
C SER A 158 50.97 14.46 -5.07
N ASN A 159 50.67 15.70 -5.46
CA ASN A 159 49.29 16.23 -5.47
C ASN A 159 48.38 15.41 -6.39
N THR A 160 48.85 15.06 -7.60
CA THR A 160 48.08 14.24 -8.55
C THR A 160 47.83 12.83 -7.99
N SER A 161 48.84 12.22 -7.37
CA SER A 161 48.71 10.90 -6.73
C SER A 161 47.74 10.93 -5.55
N HIS A 162 47.72 12.02 -4.78
CA HIS A 162 46.75 12.23 -3.72
C HIS A 162 45.33 12.28 -4.28
N LEU A 163 45.06 13.11 -5.30
CA LEU A 163 43.75 13.22 -5.94
C LEU A 163 43.26 11.90 -6.53
N VAL A 164 44.15 11.09 -7.14
CA VAL A 164 43.79 9.76 -7.65
C VAL A 164 43.43 8.81 -6.52
N ASN A 165 44.18 8.81 -5.41
CA ASN A 165 43.85 7.98 -4.25
C ASN A 165 42.51 8.41 -3.61
N GLU A 166 42.25 9.71 -3.55
CA GLU A 166 40.97 10.26 -3.08
C GLU A 166 39.82 9.79 -3.98
N ALA A 167 39.96 9.93 -5.31
CA ALA A 167 38.97 9.45 -6.28
C ALA A 167 38.69 7.94 -6.15
N ILE A 168 39.73 7.12 -5.96
CA ILE A 168 39.59 5.67 -5.70
C ILE A 168 38.79 5.43 -4.42
N SER A 169 39.10 6.15 -3.34
CA SER A 169 38.38 6.02 -2.07
C SER A 169 36.91 6.42 -2.23
N THR A 170 36.64 7.55 -2.87
CA THR A 170 35.28 8.05 -3.11
C THR A 170 34.45 7.07 -3.94
N ILE A 171 35.01 6.50 -5.01
CA ILE A 171 34.32 5.49 -5.82
C ILE A 171 34.03 4.22 -5.02
N LYS A 172 34.98 3.76 -4.20
CA LYS A 172 34.78 2.60 -3.34
C LYS A 172 33.68 2.87 -2.30
N ASP A 173 33.63 4.07 -1.74
CA ASP A 173 32.57 4.47 -0.81
C ASP A 173 31.21 4.55 -1.50
N ILE A 174 31.13 5.14 -2.70
CA ILE A 174 29.88 5.22 -3.49
C ILE A 174 29.40 3.81 -3.86
N SER A 175 30.29 2.95 -4.37
CA SER A 175 29.94 1.57 -4.75
C SER A 175 29.42 0.77 -3.55
N ASN A 176 30.08 0.86 -2.39
CA ASN A 176 29.62 0.18 -1.17
C ASN A 176 28.31 0.75 -0.61
N ASN A 177 28.05 2.05 -0.77
CA ASN A 177 26.78 2.66 -0.38
C ASN A 177 25.64 2.24 -1.32
N LEU A 178 25.93 2.08 -2.62
CA LEU A 178 24.98 1.62 -3.62
C LEU A 178 24.68 0.13 -3.46
N SER A 179 25.69 -0.72 -3.29
CA SER A 179 25.52 -2.15 -2.98
C SER A 179 26.48 -2.55 -1.87
N PRO A 180 25.98 -2.85 -0.66
CA PRO A 180 26.83 -3.27 0.44
C PRO A 180 27.35 -4.68 0.16
N HIS A 181 28.52 -4.81 -0.48
CA HIS A 181 29.16 -6.10 -0.73
C HIS A 181 29.39 -6.92 0.55
N ILE A 182 29.47 -6.26 1.71
CA ILE A 182 29.58 -6.94 3.01
C ILE A 182 28.30 -7.74 3.29
N LEU A 183 27.13 -7.21 2.93
CA LEU A 183 25.85 -7.89 3.08
C LEU A 183 25.75 -9.11 2.18
N GLU A 184 26.15 -8.98 0.91
CA GLU A 184 26.10 -10.09 -0.04
C GLU A 184 27.03 -11.24 0.35
N ASN A 185 28.27 -10.92 0.74
CA ASN A 185 29.30 -11.92 1.02
C ASN A 185 29.30 -12.45 2.45
N PHE A 186 28.94 -11.63 3.43
CA PHE A 186 29.08 -11.95 4.87
C PHE A 186 27.77 -11.86 5.66
N GLY A 187 26.65 -11.56 4.99
CA GLY A 187 25.32 -11.56 5.58
C GLY A 187 24.96 -10.31 6.41
N LEU A 188 23.72 -10.29 6.89
CA LEU A 188 23.10 -9.13 7.54
C LEU A 188 23.81 -8.68 8.82
N SER A 189 24.12 -9.61 9.72
CA SER A 189 24.77 -9.29 11.01
C SER A 189 26.14 -8.63 10.79
N SER A 190 26.97 -9.21 9.92
CA SER A 190 28.29 -8.66 9.57
C SER A 190 28.18 -7.28 8.93
N ALA A 191 27.20 -7.08 8.04
CA ALA A 191 26.99 -5.80 7.36
C ALA A 191 26.58 -4.68 8.33
N ILE A 192 25.63 -4.95 9.24
CA ILE A 192 25.20 -3.97 10.25
C ILE A 192 26.33 -3.68 11.23
N GLY A 193 27.09 -4.70 11.67
CA GLY A 193 28.24 -4.51 12.55
C GLY A 193 29.34 -3.64 11.91
N ALA A 194 29.62 -3.85 10.62
CA ALA A 194 30.54 -3.02 9.86
C ALA A 194 30.02 -1.57 9.71
N PHE A 195 28.72 -1.39 9.44
CA PHE A 195 28.09 -0.08 9.35
C PHE A 195 28.16 0.68 10.69
N ALA A 196 27.80 0.03 11.81
CA ALA A 196 27.89 0.61 13.15
C ALA A 196 29.33 1.02 13.51
N THR A 197 30.32 0.20 13.15
CA THR A 197 31.74 0.51 13.34
C THR A 197 32.17 1.74 12.51
N LYS A 198 31.67 1.85 11.27
CA LYS A 198 31.92 3.01 10.39
C LYS A 198 31.34 4.30 10.99
N ILE A 199 30.11 4.28 11.50
CA ILE A 199 29.50 5.45 12.14
C ILE A 199 30.22 5.80 13.45
N ASN A 200 30.57 4.82 14.28
CA ASN A 200 31.31 5.06 15.52
C ASN A 200 32.66 5.77 15.29
N ARG A 201 33.31 5.55 14.14
CA ARG A 201 34.56 6.23 13.78
C ARG A 201 34.39 7.74 13.58
N THR A 202 33.20 8.22 13.18
CA THR A 202 32.93 9.66 13.06
C THR A 202 32.82 10.35 14.42
N ARG A 203 32.66 9.57 15.50
CA ARG A 203 32.45 10.02 16.88
C ARG A 203 31.20 10.89 17.09
N ALA A 204 30.33 11.00 16.10
CA ALA A 204 29.08 11.76 16.21
C ALA A 204 28.05 11.06 17.11
N VAL A 205 28.02 9.72 17.07
CA VAL A 205 27.10 8.87 17.83
C VAL A 205 27.84 7.61 18.29
N LYS A 206 27.41 7.03 19.42
CA LYS A 206 27.86 5.72 19.90
C LYS A 206 26.77 4.68 19.64
N ILE A 207 27.06 3.72 18.77
CA ILE A 207 26.17 2.64 18.37
C ILE A 207 26.75 1.32 18.90
N GLU A 208 25.96 0.57 19.67
CA GLU A 208 26.28 -0.80 20.08
C GLU A 208 25.35 -1.76 19.33
N PHE A 209 25.93 -2.70 18.60
CA PHE A 209 25.17 -3.69 17.83
C PHE A 209 25.37 -5.09 18.43
N GLN A 210 24.26 -5.78 18.67
CA GLN A 210 24.23 -7.15 19.16
C GLN A 210 23.28 -7.96 18.28
N SER A 211 23.65 -9.19 17.94
CA SER A 211 22.86 -10.08 17.08
C SER A 211 23.05 -11.53 17.49
N ASP A 212 21.96 -12.28 17.44
CA ASP A 212 21.86 -13.74 17.64
C ASP A 212 21.76 -14.51 16.31
N LEU A 213 21.90 -13.83 15.16
CA LEU A 213 21.77 -14.46 13.84
C LEU A 213 22.94 -15.38 13.48
N GLU A 214 24.09 -15.30 14.15
CA GLU A 214 25.32 -16.02 13.78
C GLU A 214 25.59 -16.01 12.26
N ASN A 215 25.56 -17.19 11.61
CA ASN A 215 25.71 -17.38 10.15
C ASN A 215 24.38 -17.65 9.42
N TYR A 216 23.25 -17.52 10.12
CA TYR A 216 21.93 -17.69 9.51
C TYR A 216 21.66 -16.59 8.49
N ARG A 217 21.32 -16.98 7.26
CA ARG A 217 21.01 -16.06 6.17
C ARG A 217 19.51 -15.99 5.92
N LEU A 218 19.01 -14.77 5.83
CA LEU A 218 17.65 -14.52 5.36
C LEU A 218 17.63 -14.55 3.82
N ASP A 219 16.43 -14.53 3.27
CA ASP A 219 16.26 -14.26 1.84
C ASP A 219 16.94 -12.93 1.46
N SER A 220 17.69 -12.91 0.35
CA SER A 220 18.55 -11.77 0.00
C SER A 220 17.79 -10.46 -0.08
N ASP A 221 16.53 -10.47 -0.55
CA ASP A 221 15.73 -9.25 -0.65
C ASP A 221 15.38 -8.72 0.75
N LYS A 222 15.11 -9.62 1.71
CA LYS A 222 14.84 -9.25 3.11
C LYS A 222 16.09 -8.73 3.79
N GLU A 223 17.26 -9.34 3.56
CA GLU A 223 18.53 -8.85 4.10
C GLU A 223 18.80 -7.40 3.65
N VAL A 224 18.61 -7.12 2.35
CA VAL A 224 18.79 -5.78 1.78
C VAL A 224 17.81 -4.79 2.40
N VAL A 225 16.52 -5.12 2.44
CA VAL A 225 15.50 -4.23 3.01
C VAL A 225 15.76 -3.91 4.48
N ILE A 226 16.12 -4.90 5.30
CA ILE A 226 16.41 -4.67 6.73
C ILE A 226 17.68 -3.83 6.88
N TYR A 227 18.74 -4.15 6.15
CA TYR A 227 19.98 -3.36 6.18
C TYR A 227 19.72 -1.89 5.81
N ARG A 228 18.95 -1.64 4.75
CA ARG A 228 18.57 -0.29 4.32
C ARG A 228 17.74 0.44 5.37
N ALA A 229 16.76 -0.23 5.96
CA ALA A 229 15.95 0.35 7.03
C ALA A 229 16.84 0.78 8.21
N VAL A 230 17.80 -0.06 8.61
CA VAL A 230 18.76 0.29 9.67
C VAL A 230 19.62 1.49 9.28
N CYS A 231 20.14 1.54 8.06
CA CYS A 231 20.92 2.69 7.58
C CYS A 231 20.10 3.98 7.57
N GLU A 232 18.86 3.93 7.07
CA GLU A 232 17.98 5.10 6.95
C GLU A 232 17.49 5.61 8.31
N LEU A 233 17.37 4.73 9.31
CA LEU A 233 17.01 5.12 10.67
C LEU A 233 18.14 5.85 11.42
N ILE A 234 19.38 5.65 10.99
CA ILE A 234 20.58 6.18 11.66
C ILE A 234 21.11 7.44 10.94
N ASN A 235 20.91 7.55 9.63
CA ASN A 235 21.20 8.76 8.85
C ASN A 235 20.32 9.95 9.26
#